data_AF-A0A1J3IV61-F1
#
_entry.id   AF-A0A1J3IV61-F1
#
_cell.length_a   1.000
_cell.length_b   1.000
_cell.length_c   1.000
_cell.angle_alpha   90.00
_cell.angle_beta   90.00
_cell.angle_gamma   90.00
#
_symmetry.space_group_name_H-M   'P 1'
#
loop_
_entity.id
_entity.type
_entity.pdbx_description
1 polymer ?
#
loop_
_entity_poly.entity_id
_entity_poly.type
_entity_poly.pdbx_seq_one_letter_code
_entity_poly.pdbx_strand_id
1 'polypeptide(L)' 'FSEYTVVDIAHLVKISPEMPVDKAALLSCGVSTGLGAAWKVADVEEGSTVAILGLGAVGLAVAEGARLRGAAKIIGVD' A
#
# COMPACT_ATOMS: atom_id res chain seq x y z
N PHE A 1 16.89 -11.66 8.45
CA PHE A 1 17.17 -10.22 8.59
C PHE A 1 18.59 -10.06 9.09
N SER A 2 19.38 -9.19 8.48
CA SER A 2 20.83 -9.04 8.67
C SER A 2 21.17 -7.55 8.64
N GLU A 3 22.25 -7.15 9.32
CA GLU A 3 22.77 -5.77 9.30
C GLU A 3 23.30 -5.37 7.91
N TYR A 4 23.75 -6.34 7.12
CA TYR A 4 24.20 -6.16 5.75
C TYR A 4 23.52 -7.16 4.81
N THR A 5 23.18 -6.70 3.61
CA THR A 5 22.67 -7.53 2.51
C THR A 5 23.24 -7.02 1.19
N VAL A 6 23.38 -7.92 0.21
CA VAL A 6 23.74 -7.57 -1.18
C VAL A 6 22.49 -7.71 -2.02
N VAL A 7 22.20 -6.71 -2.85
CA VAL A 7 21.01 -6.67 -3.71
C VAL A 7 21.42 -6.23 -5.10
N ASP A 8 20.82 -6.83 -6.12
CA ASP A 8 21.01 -6.39 -7.50
C ASP A 8 20.40 -5.00 -7.72
N ILE A 9 21.04 -4.18 -8.58
CA ILE A 9 20.63 -2.80 -8.82
C ILE A 9 19.20 -2.68 -9.38
N ALA A 10 18.70 -3.70 -10.07
CA ALA A 10 17.32 -3.74 -10.56
C ALA A 10 16.27 -3.85 -9.45
N HIS A 11 16.67 -4.21 -8.22
CA HIS A 11 15.79 -4.38 -7.06
C HIS A 11 15.94 -3.25 -6.03
N LEU A 12 16.58 -2.14 -6.40
CA LEU A 12 16.82 -0.99 -5.53
C LEU A 12 16.24 0.29 -6.12
N VAL A 13 15.61 1.10 -5.27
CA VAL A 13 15.12 2.43 -5.62
C VAL A 13 15.72 3.44 -4.64
N LYS A 14 16.39 4.46 -5.18
CA LYS A 14 16.91 5.57 -4.38
C LYS A 14 15.74 6.46 -3.92
N ILE A 15 15.64 6.68 -2.61
CA ILE A 15 14.64 7.57 -1.99
C ILE A 15 15.27 8.86 -1.46
N SER A 16 14.43 9.84 -1.11
CA SER A 16 14.89 11.08 -0.49
C SER A 16 15.61 10.81 0.85
N PRO A 17 16.75 11.47 1.13
CA PRO A 17 17.43 11.34 2.42
C PRO A 17 16.62 11.95 3.58
N GLU A 18 15.62 12.77 3.29
CA GLU A 18 14.73 13.36 4.30
C GLU A 18 13.64 12.39 4.79
N MET A 19 13.44 11.26 4.09
CA MET A 19 12.43 10.27 4.46
C MET A 19 12.94 9.38 5.61
N PRO A 20 12.24 9.29 6.76
CA PRO A 20 12.58 8.36 7.83
C PRO A 20 12.53 6.90 7.34
N VAL A 21 13.64 6.17 7.52
CA VAL A 21 13.86 4.84 6.93
C VAL A 21 12.92 3.79 7.53
N ASP A 22 12.59 3.93 8.81
CA ASP A 22 11.63 3.10 9.55
C ASP A 22 10.22 3.13 8.94
N LYS A 23 9.78 4.30 8.46
CA LYS A 23 8.49 4.46 7.76
C LYS A 23 8.59 4.06 6.30
N ALA A 24 9.71 4.39 5.64
CA ALA A 24 9.94 4.06 4.23
C ALA A 24 9.87 2.55 3.97
N ALA A 25 10.28 1.72 4.94
CA ALA A 25 10.25 0.27 4.83
C ALA A 25 8.86 -0.28 4.43
N LEU A 26 7.78 0.36 4.87
CA LEU A 26 6.40 -0.05 4.58
C LEU A 26 6.01 0.13 3.10
N LEU A 27 6.68 1.04 2.39
CA LEU A 27 6.42 1.34 0.97
C LEU A 27 6.97 0.26 0.04
N SER A 28 7.85 -0.62 0.51
CA SER A 28 8.45 -1.68 -0.31
C SER A 28 7.50 -2.85 -0.59
N CYS A 29 6.48 -3.03 0.24
CA CYS A 29 5.58 -4.17 0.14
C CYS A 29 4.15 -3.77 0.57
N GLY A 30 3.80 -3.90 1.84
CA GLY A 30 2.39 -3.95 2.24
C GLY A 30 1.57 -2.71 1.90
N VAL A 31 2.11 -1.51 2.16
CA VAL A 31 1.39 -0.25 1.92
C VAL A 31 1.23 0.03 0.43
N SER A 32 2.31 -0.09 -0.34
CA SER A 32 2.27 0.13 -1.80
C SER A 32 1.43 -0.92 -2.51
N THR A 33 1.43 -2.17 -2.03
CA THR A 33 0.58 -3.25 -2.54
C THR A 33 -0.90 -2.93 -2.35
N GLY A 34 -1.31 -2.53 -1.14
CA GLY A 34 -2.70 -2.20 -0.85
C GLY A 34 -3.19 -0.96 -1.62
N LEU A 35 -2.38 0.10 -1.64
CA LEU A 35 -2.67 1.31 -2.41
C LEU A 35 -2.77 0.98 -3.91
N GLY A 36 -1.80 0.24 -4.46
CA GLY A 36 -1.78 -0.16 -5.86
C GLY A 36 -2.97 -1.04 -6.24
N ALA A 37 -3.42 -1.92 -5.34
CA ALA A 37 -4.61 -2.72 -5.55
C ALA A 37 -5.85 -1.84 -5.75
N ALA A 38 -6.05 -0.82 -4.91
CA ALA A 38 -7.17 0.10 -5.05
C ALA A 38 -7.03 1.07 -6.24
N TRP A 39 -5.84 1.63 -6.46
CA TRP A 39 -5.63 2.71 -7.43
C TRP A 39 -5.41 2.25 -8.86
N LYS A 40 -4.80 1.07 -9.04
CA LYS A 40 -4.28 0.64 -10.34
C LYS A 40 -4.89 -0.67 -10.82
N VAL A 41 -5.04 -1.63 -9.92
CA VAL A 41 -5.55 -2.97 -10.30
C VAL A 41 -7.07 -2.96 -10.35
N ALA A 42 -7.73 -2.56 -9.27
CA ALA A 42 -9.18 -2.43 -9.20
C ALA A 42 -9.68 -1.10 -9.78
N ASP A 43 -8.78 -0.11 -9.91
CA ASP A 43 -9.05 1.24 -10.40
C ASP A 43 -10.34 1.83 -9.83
N VAL A 44 -10.43 1.87 -8.50
CA VAL A 44 -11.65 2.25 -7.77
C VAL A 44 -12.17 3.60 -8.26
N GLU A 45 -13.45 3.63 -8.62
CA GLU A 45 -14.14 4.83 -9.09
C GLU A 45 -14.77 5.59 -7.92
N GLU A 46 -14.86 6.91 -8.05
CA GLU A 46 -15.55 7.77 -7.10
C GLU A 46 -17.01 7.31 -6.92
N GLY A 47 -17.49 7.27 -5.68
CA GLY A 47 -18.83 6.80 -5.36
C GLY A 47 -18.97 5.28 -5.18
N SER A 48 -17.91 4.50 -5.48
CA SER A 48 -17.95 3.03 -5.36
C SER A 48 -18.16 2.55 -3.93
N THR A 49 -18.72 1.34 -3.77
CA THR A 49 -18.70 0.59 -2.51
C THR A 49 -17.65 -0.51 -2.59
N VAL A 50 -16.68 -0.50 -1.68
CA VAL A 50 -15.56 -1.45 -1.64
C VAL A 50 -15.70 -2.38 -0.44
N ALA A 51 -15.55 -3.68 -0.65
CA ALA A 51 -15.44 -4.66 0.43
C ALA A 51 -13.98 -5.16 0.51
N ILE A 52 -13.44 -5.25 1.73
CA ILE A 52 -12.06 -5.68 2.00
C ILE A 52 -12.12 -6.88 2.92
N LEU A 53 -11.56 -8.01 2.48
CA LEU A 53 -11.49 -9.24 3.27
C LEU A 53 -10.06 -9.37 3.84
N GLY A 54 -9.95 -9.29 5.17
CA GLY A 54 -8.70 -9.20 5.92
C GLY A 54 -8.25 -7.74 6.13
N LEU A 55 -8.13 -7.31 7.38
CA LEU A 55 -7.76 -5.96 7.83
C LEU A 55 -6.37 -5.93 8.49
N GLY A 56 -5.46 -6.77 7.99
CA GLY A 56 -4.02 -6.63 8.23
C GLY A 56 -3.43 -5.41 7.52
N ALA A 57 -2.10 -5.24 7.59
CA ALA A 57 -1.41 -4.06 7.05
C ALA A 57 -1.74 -3.76 5.57
N VAL A 58 -1.87 -4.79 4.73
CA VAL A 58 -2.24 -4.64 3.31
C VAL A 58 -3.70 -4.21 3.17
N GLY A 59 -4.62 -4.85 3.88
CA GLY A 59 -6.05 -4.54 3.81
C GLY A 59 -6.37 -3.12 4.27
N LEU A 60 -5.70 -2.65 5.33
CA LEU A 60 -5.81 -1.25 5.78
C LEU A 60 -5.27 -0.27 4.72
N ALA A 61 -4.20 -0.64 4.00
CA ALA A 61 -3.70 0.17 2.90
C ALA A 61 -4.65 0.17 1.68
N VAL A 62 -5.39 -0.92 1.42
CA VAL A 62 -6.49 -0.93 0.44
C VAL A 62 -7.60 0.02 0.86
N ALA A 63 -7.98 0.03 2.14
CA ALA A 63 -9.00 0.94 2.66
C ALA A 63 -8.60 2.40 2.47
N GLU A 64 -7.35 2.73 2.78
CA GLU A 64 -6.82 4.06 2.55
C GLU A 64 -6.79 4.42 1.06
N GLY A 65 -6.35 3.48 0.21
CA GLY A 65 -6.37 3.67 -1.23
C GLY A 65 -7.77 3.90 -1.80
N ALA A 66 -8.75 3.13 -1.36
CA ALA A 66 -10.15 3.27 -1.75
C ALA A 66 -10.74 4.62 -1.29
N ARG A 67 -10.40 5.07 -0.07
CA ARG A 67 -10.79 6.39 0.45
C ARG A 67 -10.22 7.51 -0.41
N LEU A 68 -8.93 7.44 -0.75
CA LEU A 68 -8.25 8.43 -1.59
C LEU A 68 -8.80 8.47 -3.03
N ARG A 69 -9.41 7.38 -3.51
CA ARG A 69 -10.11 7.29 -4.80
C ARG A 69 -11.58 7.74 -4.75
N GLY A 70 -12.07 8.15 -3.57
CA GLY A 70 -13.43 8.67 -3.43
C GLY A 70 -14.51 7.59 -3.29
N ALA A 71 -14.18 6.38 -2.84
CA ALA A 71 -15.19 5.38 -2.53
C ALA A 71 -16.22 5.93 -1.51
N ALA A 72 -17.51 5.80 -1.81
CA ALA A 72 -18.57 6.28 -0.92
C ALA A 72 -18.71 5.41 0.34
N LYS A 73 -18.37 4.12 0.23
CA LYS A 73 -18.48 3.18 1.34
C LYS A 73 -17.36 2.14 1.29
N ILE A 74 -16.74 1.87 2.42
CA ILE A 74 -15.71 0.85 2.58
C ILE A 74 -16.16 -0.10 3.69
N ILE A 75 -16.25 -1.40 3.39
CA ILE A 75 -16.74 -2.44 4.29
C ILE A 75 -15.58 -3.39 4.57
N GLY A 76 -15.04 -3.33 5.76
CA GLY A 76 -14.05 -4.29 6.23
C GLY A 76 -14.72 -5.57 6.75
N VAL A 77 -14.16 -6.72 6.37
CA VAL A 77 -14.53 -8.05 6.86
C VAL A 77 -13.24 -8.74 7.26
N ASP A 78 -13.13 -9.19 8.50
CA ASP A 78 -11.97 -9.91 9.02
C ASP A 78 -12.45 -11.04 9.93
#